data_AF-A0A3C0P254-F1
#
_entry.id   AF-A0A3C0P254-F1
#
_cell.length_a   1.000
_cell.length_b   1.000
_cell.length_c   1.000
_cell.angle_alpha   90.00
_cell.angle_beta   90.00
_cell.angle_gamma   90.00
#
_symmetry.space_group_name_H-M   'P 1'
#
loop_
_entity.id
_entity.type
_entity.pdbx_description
1 polymer ?
#
loop_
_entity_poly.entity_id
_entity_poly.type
_entity_poly.pdbx_seq_one_letter_code
_entity_poly.pdbx_strand_id
1 'polypeptide(L)'
;MITAGAVMSGCGSSGESGEQRYAWPLATASPEDTVTQIFSEKFAEEVNELSDGRMKIQVYANSTLGGDRDLLETCADGDIPFVVQNTAPQVPFMPDLAVF
;
A
#
# COMPACT_ATOMS: atom_id res chain seq x y z
N MET A 1 56.43 8.96 -10.25
CA MET A 1 56.15 10.12 -9.38
C MET A 1 54.66 10.41 -9.45
N ILE A 2 53.96 9.99 -8.40
CA ILE A 2 52.70 10.49 -7.82
C ILE A 2 51.64 11.01 -8.81
N THR A 3 50.68 10.14 -9.13
CA THR A 3 49.34 10.54 -9.57
C THR A 3 48.54 11.02 -8.36
N ALA A 4 48.07 12.27 -8.44
CA ALA A 4 47.35 12.97 -7.39
C ALA A 4 45.98 12.31 -7.12
N GLY A 5 45.77 11.88 -5.88
CA GLY A 5 44.48 11.40 -5.39
C GLY A 5 43.49 12.55 -5.25
N ALA A 6 42.39 12.48 -5.98
CA ALA A 6 41.23 13.33 -5.79
C ALA A 6 40.47 12.87 -4.52
N VAL A 7 40.66 13.59 -3.43
CA VAL A 7 39.85 13.47 -2.22
C VAL A 7 38.51 14.15 -2.46
N MET A 8 37.45 13.37 -2.69
CA MET A 8 36.08 13.86 -2.62
C MET A 8 35.67 14.03 -1.15
N SER A 9 35.85 15.23 -0.62
CA SER A 9 35.09 15.73 0.53
C SER A 9 33.64 15.94 0.09
N GLY A 10 32.79 14.94 0.34
CA GLY A 10 31.34 15.09 0.31
C GLY A 10 30.82 15.42 1.70
N CYS A 11 30.81 16.70 2.07
CA CYS A 11 29.98 17.21 3.14
C CYS A 11 28.66 17.65 2.50
N GLY A 12 27.55 16.98 2.83
CA GLY A 12 26.26 17.29 2.21
C GLY A 12 25.10 16.58 2.87
N SER A 13 24.28 17.38 3.56
CA SER A 13 22.89 17.12 3.97
C SER A 13 22.65 16.33 5.26
N SER A 14 22.47 17.09 6.33
CA SER A 14 21.51 16.79 7.38
C SER A 14 20.09 16.80 6.80
N GLY A 15 19.33 15.73 7.03
CA GLY A 15 17.86 15.76 7.01
C GLY A 15 17.17 15.20 5.77
N GLU A 16 16.93 13.89 5.77
CA GLU A 16 15.74 13.31 5.12
C GLU A 16 15.24 12.16 6.00
N SER A 17 14.37 12.49 6.95
CA SER A 17 13.55 11.51 7.64
C SER A 17 12.51 10.96 6.66
N GLY A 18 12.83 9.85 6.00
CA GLY A 18 11.87 8.84 5.51
C GLY A 18 10.61 9.36 4.80
N GLU A 19 10.75 10.16 3.75
CA GLU A 19 9.62 10.49 2.87
C GLU A 19 9.25 9.23 2.05
N GLN A 20 7.99 8.80 2.08
CA GLN A 20 7.56 7.60 1.35
C GLN A 20 7.65 7.83 -0.17
N ARG A 21 8.62 7.18 -0.80
CA ARG A 21 8.96 7.39 -2.22
C ARG A 21 8.04 6.65 -3.21
N TYR A 22 7.26 5.67 -2.75
CA TYR A 22 6.37 4.84 -3.58
C TYR A 22 4.97 4.73 -2.97
N ALA A 23 3.94 4.77 -3.82
CA ALA A 23 2.56 4.58 -3.37
C ALA A 23 2.36 3.14 -2.88
N TRP A 24 1.73 2.98 -1.73
CA TRP A 24 1.29 1.69 -1.23
C TRP A 24 0.06 1.23 -2.01
N PRO A 25 0.07 0.01 -2.58
CA PRO A 25 -1.09 -0.50 -3.28
C PRO A 25 -2.19 -0.86 -2.28
N LEU A 26 -3.42 -0.47 -2.61
CA LEU A 26 -4.64 -0.98 -2.02
C LEU A 26 -5.50 -1.50 -3.16
N ALA A 27 -5.87 -2.77 -3.09
CA ALA A 27 -6.64 -3.42 -4.15
C ALA A 27 -8.01 -3.87 -3.66
N THR A 28 -8.98 -3.84 -4.57
CA THR A 28 -10.31 -4.41 -4.37
C THR A 28 -10.80 -5.12 -5.64
N ALA A 29 -11.50 -6.23 -5.48
CA ALA A 29 -12.16 -6.90 -6.59
C ALA A 29 -13.44 -6.18 -7.07
N SER A 30 -13.91 -5.18 -6.31
CA SER A 30 -15.18 -4.51 -6.56
C SER A 30 -15.08 -3.47 -7.71
N PRO A 31 -16.19 -3.24 -8.44
CA PRO A 31 -16.30 -2.14 -9.39
C PRO A 31 -16.19 -0.75 -8.75
N GLU A 32 -15.87 0.24 -9.57
CA GLU A 32 -15.58 1.60 -9.12
C GLU A 32 -16.79 2.33 -8.51
N ASP A 33 -18.00 1.93 -8.86
CA ASP A 33 -19.26 2.52 -8.39
C ASP A 33 -19.80 1.84 -7.13
N THR A 34 -19.04 0.93 -6.52
CA THR A 34 -19.45 0.23 -5.29
C THR A 34 -19.01 0.95 -4.03
N VAL A 35 -19.74 0.71 -2.93
CA VAL A 35 -19.40 1.22 -1.60
C VAL A 35 -17.97 0.82 -1.19
N THR A 36 -17.51 -0.38 -1.57
CA THR A 36 -16.15 -0.87 -1.29
C THR A 36 -15.08 0.01 -1.95
N GLN A 37 -15.30 0.39 -3.21
CA GLN A 37 -14.38 1.31 -3.89
C GLN A 37 -14.41 2.69 -3.23
N ILE A 38 -15.60 3.25 -3.01
CA ILE A 38 -15.76 4.58 -2.41
C ILE A 38 -15.05 4.65 -1.04
N PHE A 39 -15.19 3.60 -0.24
CA PHE A 39 -14.47 3.47 1.02
C PHE A 39 -12.94 3.43 0.83
N SER A 40 -12.46 2.68 -0.16
CA SER A 40 -11.03 2.56 -0.48
C SER A 40 -10.40 3.90 -0.89
N GLU A 41 -11.13 4.67 -1.70
CA GLU A 41 -10.72 6.02 -2.11
C GLU A 41 -10.71 6.99 -0.92
N LYS A 42 -11.76 6.95 -0.10
CA LYS A 42 -11.82 7.77 1.12
C LYS A 42 -10.70 7.42 2.10
N PHE A 43 -10.38 6.14 2.25
CA PHE A 43 -9.25 5.70 3.06
C PHE A 43 -7.92 6.24 2.52
N ALA A 44 -7.70 6.21 1.21
CA ALA A 44 -6.50 6.77 0.59
C ALA A 44 -6.37 8.28 0.81
N GLU A 45 -7.49 9.03 0.72
CA GLU A 45 -7.55 10.47 1.00
C GLU A 45 -7.18 10.76 2.46
N GLU A 46 -7.85 10.12 3.42
CA GLU A 46 -7.63 10.32 4.86
C GLU A 46 -6.19 9.97 5.27
N VAL A 47 -5.61 8.89 4.73
CA VAL A 47 -4.22 8.53 5.00
C VAL A 47 -3.26 9.60 4.49
N ASN A 48 -3.50 10.15 3.30
CA ASN A 48 -2.68 11.23 2.77
C ASN A 48 -2.82 12.50 3.64
N GLU A 49 -4.02 12.88 4.03
CA GLU A 49 -4.26 14.07 4.87
C GLU A 49 -3.63 13.92 6.27
N LEU A 50 -3.91 12.82 6.97
CA LEU A 50 -3.44 12.59 8.34
C LEU A 50 -1.93 12.34 8.42
N SER A 51 -1.29 11.95 7.32
CA SER A 51 0.15 11.76 7.25
C SER A 51 0.91 13.00 6.79
N ASP A 52 0.24 14.12 6.51
CA ASP A 52 0.81 15.30 5.87
C ASP A 52 1.47 14.96 4.52
N GLY A 53 0.82 14.10 3.73
CA GLY A 53 1.30 13.63 2.43
C GLY A 53 2.49 12.67 2.47
N ARG A 54 2.95 12.29 3.67
CA ARG A 54 4.06 11.34 3.85
C ARG A 54 3.64 9.91 3.53
N MET A 55 2.35 9.59 3.51
CA MET A 55 1.83 8.28 3.13
C MET A 55 0.94 8.43 1.91
N LYS A 56 1.31 7.75 0.82
CA LYS A 56 0.54 7.77 -0.44
C LYS A 56 -0.01 6.38 -0.71
N ILE A 57 -1.31 6.28 -0.93
CA ILE A 57 -2.00 5.04 -1.29
C ILE A 57 -2.49 5.15 -2.73
N GLN A 58 -2.25 4.10 -3.51
CA GLN A 58 -2.81 3.95 -4.85
C GLN A 58 -3.88 2.85 -4.82
N VAL A 59 -5.12 3.24 -5.15
CA VAL A 59 -6.24 2.31 -5.21
C VAL A 59 -6.28 1.63 -6.59
N TYR A 60 -6.46 0.31 -6.60
CA TYR A 60 -6.62 -0.54 -7.78
C TYR A 60 -7.96 -1.29 -7.71
N ALA A 61 -8.93 -0.85 -8.50
CA ALA A 61 -10.27 -1.43 -8.57
C ALA A 61 -10.36 -2.61 -9.55
N ASN A 62 -11.56 -3.18 -9.69
CA ASN A 62 -11.91 -4.12 -10.76
C ASN A 62 -11.00 -5.34 -10.86
N SER A 63 -10.50 -5.85 -9.73
CA SER A 63 -9.60 -7.01 -9.70
C SER A 63 -8.31 -6.82 -10.53
N THR A 64 -7.86 -5.57 -10.73
CA THR A 64 -6.66 -5.27 -11.55
C THR A 64 -5.40 -5.97 -11.04
N LEU A 65 -5.31 -6.18 -9.73
CA LEU A 65 -4.19 -6.86 -9.07
C LEU A 65 -4.51 -8.30 -8.61
N GLY A 66 -5.68 -8.83 -8.97
CA GLY A 66 -6.14 -10.16 -8.55
C GLY A 66 -7.54 -10.13 -7.93
N GLY A 67 -8.12 -11.32 -7.74
CA GLY A 67 -9.40 -11.49 -7.02
C GLY A 67 -9.20 -11.44 -5.50
N ASP A 68 -10.29 -11.36 -4.74
CA ASP A 68 -10.25 -11.18 -3.28
C ASP A 68 -9.34 -12.18 -2.55
N ARG A 69 -9.38 -13.46 -2.96
CA ARG A 69 -8.55 -14.53 -2.38
C ARG A 69 -7.06 -14.29 -2.60
N ASP A 70 -6.68 -13.97 -3.83
CA ASP A 70 -5.27 -13.78 -4.19
C ASP A 70 -4.72 -12.50 -3.53
N LEU A 71 -5.55 -11.45 -3.41
CA LEU A 71 -5.20 -10.23 -2.68
C LEU A 71 -5.01 -10.48 -1.19
N LEU A 72 -5.85 -11.30 -0.58
CA LEU A 72 -5.73 -11.65 0.84
C LEU A 72 -4.46 -12.49 1.10
N GLU A 73 -4.14 -13.43 0.21
CA GLU A 73 -2.88 -14.19 0.24
C GLU A 73 -1.67 -13.26 0.13
N THR A 74 -1.67 -12.37 -0.87
CA THR A 74 -0.60 -11.37 -1.09
C THR A 74 -0.43 -10.45 0.12
N CYS A 75 -1.53 -10.08 0.77
CA CYS A 75 -1.50 -9.27 1.99
C CYS A 75 -0.95 -10.05 3.19
N ALA A 76 -1.33 -11.32 3.34
CA ALA A 76 -0.85 -12.20 4.40
C ALA A 76 0.66 -12.49 4.26
N ASP A 77 1.14 -12.62 3.03
CA ASP A 77 2.56 -12.80 2.71
C ASP A 77 3.39 -11.51 2.90
N GLY A 78 2.72 -10.36 3.01
CA GLY A 78 3.33 -9.05 3.27
C GLY A 78 3.75 -8.27 2.02
N ASP A 79 3.36 -8.73 0.83
CA ASP A 79 3.69 -8.10 -0.46
C ASP A 79 2.85 -6.83 -0.71
N ILE A 80 1.62 -6.79 -0.21
CA ILE A 80 0.78 -5.59 -0.17
C ILE A 80 0.38 -5.25 1.27
N PRO A 81 0.33 -3.95 1.64
CA PRO A 81 0.07 -3.57 3.02
C PRO A 81 -1.41 -3.57 3.40
N PHE A 82 -2.32 -3.45 2.42
CA PHE A 82 -3.76 -3.28 2.69
C PHE A 82 -4.63 -4.00 1.66
N VAL A 83 -5.76 -4.54 2.13
CA VAL A 83 -6.86 -5.01 1.29
C VAL A 83 -8.19 -4.51 1.85
N VAL A 84 -9.11 -4.15 0.96
CA VAL A 84 -10.49 -3.80 1.31
C VAL A 84 -11.42 -4.73 0.53
N GLN A 85 -12.09 -5.62 1.25
CA GLN A 85 -12.90 -6.70 0.70
C GLN A 85 -13.98 -7.15 1.70
N ASN A 86 -14.97 -7.92 1.21
CA ASN A 86 -16.04 -8.47 2.05
C ASN A 86 -15.49 -9.54 3.01
N THR A 87 -16.21 -9.82 4.10
CA THR A 87 -15.85 -10.87 5.06
C THR A 87 -15.90 -12.28 4.46
N ALA A 88 -16.85 -12.57 3.56
CA ALA A 88 -17.06 -13.93 3.05
C ALA A 88 -15.81 -14.57 2.38
N PRO A 89 -15.06 -13.86 1.51
CA PRO A 89 -13.79 -14.35 0.98
C PRO A 89 -12.70 -14.65 2.02
N GLN A 90 -12.81 -14.11 3.23
CA GLN A 90 -11.80 -14.24 4.29
C GLN A 90 -11.98 -15.51 5.14
N VAL A 91 -13.17 -16.09 5.16
CA VAL A 91 -13.53 -17.26 5.99
C VAL A 91 -12.60 -18.47 5.77
N PRO A 92 -12.17 -18.82 4.54
CA PRO A 92 -11.23 -19.93 4.34
C PRO A 92 -9.86 -19.73 5.02
N PHE A 93 -9.45 -18.48 5.25
CA PHE A 93 -8.18 -18.13 5.90
C PHE A 93 -8.34 -17.95 7.41
N MET A 94 -9.48 -17.42 7.83
CA MET A 94 -9.83 -17.14 9.22
C MET A 94 -11.19 -17.77 9.53
N PRO A 95 -11.24 -19.07 9.87
CA PRO A 95 -12.49 -19.80 10.09
C PRO A 95 -13.39 -19.18 11.16
N ASP A 96 -12.80 -18.49 12.14
CA ASP A 96 -13.53 -17.78 13.20
C ASP A 96 -14.42 -16.64 12.68
N LEU A 97 -14.22 -16.19 11.43
CA LEU A 97 -15.06 -15.18 10.77
C LEU A 97 -16.37 -15.76 10.19
N ALA A 98 -16.58 -17.08 10.22
CA ALA A 98 -17.79 -17.76 9.73
C ALA A 98 -19.06 -17.53 10.57
N VAL A 99 -19.13 -16.40 11.29
CA VAL A 99 -20.27 -15.99 12.11
C VAL A 99 -21.28 -15.14 11.33
N PHE A 100 -20.97 -14.79 10.08
CA PHE A 100 -21.80 -14.02 9.14
C PHE A 100 -22.23 -14.85 7.93
#